data_AF-A0A945TPB6-F1
#
_entry.id   AF-A0A945TPB6-F1
#
_cell.length_a   1.000
_cell.length_b   1.000
_cell.length_c   1.000
_cell.angle_alpha   90.00
_cell.angle_beta   90.00
_cell.angle_gamma   90.00
#
_symmetry.space_group_name_H-M   'P 1'
#
loop_
_entity.id
_entity.type
_entity.pdbx_description
1 polymer ?
#
loop_
_entity_poly.entity_id
_entity_poly.type
_entity_poly.pdbx_seq_one_letter_code
_entity_poly.pdbx_strand_id
1 'polypeptide(L)'
;PLQIAFITVLVVAAGAGLVSIFEWQSFGWKMTVGILVSALLVSAAFPLMIMAVRLGEITFIAPFFFTAIPFAVILGYLFWGHTLDGLATLGIIAIITAGWLTARKAGRRTSPG
;
A
#
# COMPACT_ATOMS: atom_id res chain seq x y z
N PRO A 1 -17.38 1.72 -10.84
CA PRO A 1 -16.07 2.06 -10.21
C PRO A 1 -16.01 3.50 -9.67
N LEU A 2 -16.38 4.51 -10.46
CA LEU A 2 -16.35 5.93 -10.03
C LEU A 2 -17.33 6.22 -8.89
N GLN A 3 -18.56 5.68 -8.97
CA GLN A 3 -19.58 5.86 -7.93
C GLN A 3 -19.16 5.26 -6.58
N ILE A 4 -18.54 4.08 -6.59
CA ILE A 4 -18.05 3.43 -5.37
C ILE A 4 -16.96 4.30 -4.74
N ALA A 5 -15.95 4.71 -5.52
CA ALA A 5 -14.89 5.58 -5.02
C ALA A 5 -15.44 6.91 -4.46
N PHE A 6 -16.38 7.53 -5.16
CA PHE A 6 -17.03 8.77 -4.74
C PHE A 6 -17.79 8.62 -3.42
N ILE A 7 -18.59 7.56 -3.28
CA ILE A 7 -19.32 7.27 -2.04
C ILE A 7 -18.35 6.98 -0.90
N THR A 8 -17.27 6.21 -1.16
CA THR A 8 -16.29 5.88 -0.12
C THR A 8 -15.59 7.14 0.40
N VAL A 9 -15.18 8.04 -0.50
CA VAL A 9 -14.56 9.33 -0.13
C VAL A 9 -15.54 10.21 0.65
N LEU A 10 -16.80 10.29 0.22
CA LEU A 10 -17.83 11.06 0.94
C LEU A 10 -18.07 10.52 2.36
N VAL A 11 -18.19 9.20 2.52
CA VAL A 11 -18.40 8.57 3.83
C VAL A 11 -17.20 8.80 4.75
N VAL A 12 -15.97 8.62 4.23
CA VAL A 12 -14.74 8.88 5.00
C VAL A 12 -14.62 10.35 5.39
N ALA A 13 -14.92 11.28 4.46
CA ALA A 13 -14.87 12.72 4.74
C ALA A 13 -15.91 13.14 5.78
N ALA A 14 -17.16 12.65 5.67
CA ALA A 14 -18.22 12.94 6.63
C ALA A 14 -17.88 12.35 8.01
N GLY A 15 -17.41 11.10 8.07
CA GLY A 15 -16.98 10.45 9.31
C GLY A 15 -15.82 11.20 9.98
N ALA A 16 -14.78 11.54 9.22
CA ALA A 16 -13.65 12.32 9.72
C ALA A 16 -14.09 13.71 10.21
N GLY A 17 -14.99 14.38 9.49
CA GLY A 17 -15.55 15.67 9.89
C GLY A 17 -16.33 15.62 11.20
N LEU A 18 -17.15 14.58 11.41
CA LEU A 18 -17.87 14.36 12.67
C LEU A 18 -16.92 14.13 13.84
N VAL A 19 -15.90 13.27 13.67
CA VAL A 19 -14.90 13.00 14.71
C VAL A 19 -14.09 14.26 15.06
N SER A 20 -13.80 15.09 14.06
CA SER A 20 -13.04 16.33 14.24
C SER A 20 -13.71 17.37 15.15
N ILE A 21 -15.03 17.27 15.38
CA ILE A 21 -15.77 18.14 16.31
C ILE A 21 -15.44 17.78 17.77
N PHE A 22 -15.16 16.51 18.03
CA PHE A 22 -14.87 16.01 19.37
C PHE A 22 -13.36 15.98 19.66
N GLU A 23 -12.53 15.68 18.67
CA GLU A 23 -11.06 15.58 18.80
C GLU A 23 -10.33 16.47 17.80
N TRP A 24 -10.47 17.79 17.93
CA TRP A 24 -9.70 18.72 17.11
C TRP A 24 -8.23 18.71 17.51
N GLN A 25 -7.36 18.30 16.58
CA GLN A 25 -5.90 18.36 16.74
C GLN A 25 -5.35 19.58 16.00
N SER A 26 -4.55 20.42 16.66
CA SER A 26 -3.93 21.57 15.98
C SER A 26 -2.85 21.09 15.01
N PHE A 27 -3.05 21.35 13.71
CA PHE A 27 -2.09 20.96 12.69
C PHE A 27 -0.89 21.91 12.68
N GLY A 28 0.29 21.40 13.02
CA GLY A 28 1.55 22.10 12.78
C GLY A 28 1.99 21.98 11.31
N TRP A 29 2.83 22.91 10.84
CA TRP A 29 3.29 22.94 9.44
C TRP A 29 3.91 21.62 8.94
N LYS A 30 4.66 20.92 9.82
CA LYS A 30 5.26 19.62 9.50
C LYS A 30 4.21 18.55 9.17
N MET A 31 3.11 18.54 9.90
CA MET A 31 2.03 17.55 9.73
C MET A 31 1.26 17.80 8.44
N THR A 32 0.97 19.06 8.13
CA THR A 32 0.32 19.45 6.86
C THR A 32 1.14 19.02 5.65
N VAL A 33 2.46 19.26 5.67
CA VAL A 33 3.35 18.81 4.59
C VAL A 33 3.36 17.28 4.47
N GLY A 34 3.43 16.56 5.60
CA GLY A 34 3.36 15.09 5.60
C GLY A 34 2.07 14.55 4.98
N ILE A 35 0.93 15.16 5.29
CA ILE A 35 -0.37 14.80 4.72
C ILE A 35 -0.40 15.08 3.22
N LEU A 36 0.07 16.24 2.77
CA LEU A 36 0.11 16.59 1.35
C LEU A 36 0.99 15.64 0.55
N VAL A 37 2.19 15.31 1.05
CA VAL A 37 3.09 14.35 0.40
C VAL A 37 2.45 12.96 0.33
N SER A 38 1.80 12.52 1.41
CA SER A 38 1.11 11.23 1.45
C SER A 38 -0.06 11.20 0.45
N ALA A 39 -0.86 12.26 0.37
CA ALA A 39 -1.95 12.38 -0.59
C ALA A 39 -1.46 12.34 -2.04
N LEU A 40 -0.35 13.01 -2.36
CA LEU A 40 0.27 12.99 -3.69
C LEU A 40 0.80 11.58 -4.04
N LEU A 41 1.50 10.92 -3.12
CA LEU A 41 1.99 9.55 -3.30
C LEU A 41 0.85 8.57 -3.58
N VAL A 42 -0.22 8.63 -2.77
CA VAL A 42 -1.39 7.76 -2.94
C VAL A 42 -2.11 8.08 -4.25
N SER A 43 -2.30 9.36 -4.58
CA SER A 43 -2.93 9.79 -5.83
C SER A 43 -2.15 9.31 -7.05
N ALA A 44 -0.81 9.31 -7.01
CA ALA A 44 0.03 8.77 -8.06
C ALA A 44 0.02 7.23 -8.11
N ALA A 45 -0.06 6.56 -6.96
CA ALA A 45 -0.08 5.09 -6.88
C ALA A 45 -1.34 4.48 -7.52
N PHE A 46 -2.51 5.10 -7.35
CA PHE A 46 -3.78 4.62 -7.90
C PHE A 46 -3.77 4.38 -9.42
N PRO A 47 -3.43 5.35 -10.29
CA PRO A 47 -3.41 5.15 -11.73
C PRO A 47 -2.32 4.16 -12.16
N LEU A 48 -1.15 4.16 -11.50
CA LEU A 48 -0.10 3.16 -11.74
C LEU A 48 -0.61 1.74 -11.48
N MET A 49 -1.33 1.56 -10.37
CA MET A 49 -1.90 0.27 -10.00
C MET A 49 -2.98 -0.19 -10.98
N ILE A 50 -3.85 0.72 -11.42
CA ILE A 50 -4.86 0.45 -12.44
C ILE A 50 -4.19 0.03 -13.76
N MET A 51 -3.12 0.73 -14.16
CA MET A 51 -2.37 0.41 -15.38
C MET A 51 -1.68 -0.96 -15.27
N ALA A 52 -1.11 -1.30 -14.12
CA ALA A 52 -0.54 -2.62 -13.88
C ALA A 52 -1.59 -3.72 -14.06
N VAL A 53 -2.75 -3.59 -13.42
CA VAL A 53 -3.87 -4.56 -13.51
C VAL A 53 -4.47 -4.67 -14.91
N ARG A 54 -4.39 -3.60 -15.71
CA ARG A 54 -4.88 -3.61 -17.10
C ARG A 54 -3.92 -4.25 -18.09
N LEU A 55 -2.61 -4.12 -17.89
CA LEU A 55 -1.60 -4.60 -18.84
C LEU A 55 -1.05 -5.98 -18.49
N GLY A 56 -1.05 -6.37 -17.21
CA GLY A 56 -0.55 -7.65 -16.75
C GLY A 56 -1.65 -8.67 -16.47
N GLU A 57 -1.31 -9.96 -16.54
CA GLU A 57 -2.19 -11.00 -16.04
C GLU A 57 -2.40 -10.85 -14.53
N ILE A 58 -3.65 -10.93 -14.07
CA ILE A 58 -4.02 -10.79 -12.65
C ILE A 58 -3.18 -11.74 -11.77
N THR A 59 -2.91 -12.95 -12.26
CA THR A 59 -2.07 -13.97 -11.61
C THR A 59 -0.60 -13.56 -11.46
N PHE A 60 -0.08 -12.70 -12.33
CA PHE A 60 1.27 -12.16 -12.22
C PHE A 60 1.34 -11.00 -11.22
N ILE A 61 0.27 -10.24 -11.07
CA ILE A 61 0.21 -9.04 -10.23
C ILE A 61 -0.12 -9.39 -8.77
N ALA A 62 -0.92 -10.42 -8.53
CA ALA A 62 -1.26 -10.91 -7.19
C ALA A 62 -0.07 -11.02 -6.22
N PRO A 63 1.10 -11.60 -6.59
CA PRO A 63 2.26 -11.65 -5.70
C PRO A 63 2.89 -10.28 -5.40
N PHE A 64 2.76 -9.28 -6.28
CA PHE A 64 3.34 -7.95 -6.06
C PHE A 64 2.63 -7.19 -4.93
N PHE A 65 1.34 -7.42 -4.69
CA PHE A 65 0.66 -6.83 -3.54
C PHE A 65 1.31 -7.19 -2.20
N PHE A 66 1.79 -8.43 -2.07
CA PHE A 66 2.47 -8.88 -0.86
C PHE A 66 3.85 -8.25 -0.69
N THR A 67 4.48 -7.76 -1.76
CA THR A 67 5.73 -7.00 -1.66
C THR A 67 5.56 -5.64 -1.00
N ALA A 68 4.34 -5.10 -0.92
CA ALA A 68 4.08 -3.88 -0.16
C ALA A 68 4.40 -4.05 1.34
N ILE A 69 4.29 -5.26 1.88
CA ILE A 69 4.54 -5.57 3.30
C ILE A 69 6.00 -5.31 3.69
N PRO A 70 7.02 -5.92 3.04
CA PRO A 70 8.41 -5.62 3.36
C PRO A 70 8.78 -4.15 3.12
N PHE A 71 8.22 -3.50 2.10
CA PHE A 71 8.45 -2.06 1.87
C PHE A 71 7.86 -1.19 2.98
N ALA A 72 6.62 -1.47 3.41
CA ALA A 72 5.96 -0.76 4.52
C ALA A 72 6.79 -0.89 5.80
N VAL A 73 7.39 -2.05 6.02
CA VAL A 73 8.26 -2.31 7.17
C VAL A 73 9.55 -1.51 7.10
N ILE A 74 10.23 -1.50 5.95
CA ILE A 74 11.46 -0.73 5.74
C ILE A 74 11.19 0.77 5.94
N LEU A 75 10.09 1.28 5.36
CA LEU A 75 9.66 2.66 5.54
C LEU A 75 9.27 2.94 7.00
N GLY A 76 8.60 1.99 7.66
CA GLY A 76 8.27 2.03 9.08
C GLY A 76 9.50 2.21 9.97
N TYR A 77 10.52 1.40 9.73
CA TYR A 77 11.80 1.49 10.42
C TYR A 77 12.52 2.81 10.10
N LEU A 78 12.54 3.24 8.84
CA LEU A 78 13.28 4.44 8.42
C LEU A 78 12.68 5.74 8.98
N PHE A 79 11.36 5.87 8.98
CA PHE A 79 10.67 7.10 9.38
C PHE A 79 10.33 7.15 10.89
N TRP A 80 10.07 6.01 11.51
CA TRP A 80 9.65 5.94 12.92
C TRP A 80 10.62 5.20 13.84
N GLY A 81 11.68 4.58 13.31
CA GLY A 81 12.64 3.81 14.12
C GLY A 81 12.05 2.55 14.77
N HIS A 82 10.80 2.19 14.45
CA HIS A 82 10.13 1.03 15.03
C HIS A 82 10.78 -0.25 14.52
N THR A 83 11.35 -1.03 15.43
CA THR A 83 11.90 -2.35 15.15
C THR A 83 10.80 -3.39 15.14
N LEU A 84 10.95 -4.40 14.28
CA LEU A 84 10.04 -5.54 14.30
C LEU A 84 10.41 -6.51 15.40
N ASP A 85 9.38 -7.05 16.02
CA ASP A 85 9.51 -8.18 16.92
C ASP A 85 10.06 -9.42 16.16
N GLY A 86 10.67 -10.36 16.88
CA GLY A 86 11.27 -11.57 16.31
C GLY A 86 10.27 -12.38 15.47
N LEU A 87 9.01 -12.44 15.93
CA LEU A 87 7.93 -13.11 15.20
C LEU A 87 7.54 -12.38 13.91
N ALA A 88 7.51 -11.05 13.93
CA ALA A 88 7.19 -10.23 12.75
C ALA A 88 8.29 -10.32 11.68
N THR A 89 9.55 -10.45 12.10
CA THR A 89 10.69 -10.68 11.21
C THR A 89 10.56 -12.01 10.46
N LEU A 90 10.16 -13.09 11.14
CA LEU A 90 9.88 -14.38 10.49
C LEU A 90 8.74 -14.29 9.47
N GLY A 91 7.67 -13.55 9.79
CA GLY A 91 6.56 -13.29 8.87
C GLY A 91 7.02 -12.61 7.58
N ILE A 92 7.90 -11.61 7.68
CA ILE A 92 8.46 -10.92 6.51
C ILE A 92 9.29 -11.85 5.65
N ILE A 93 10.17 -12.65 6.25
CA ILE A 93 11.00 -13.62 5.53
C ILE A 93 10.11 -14.60 4.75
N ALA A 94 9.03 -15.09 5.37
CA ALA A 94 8.07 -15.97 4.71
C ALA A 94 7.39 -15.29 3.51
N ILE A 95 6.96 -14.03 3.65
CA ILE A 95 6.32 -13.25 2.57
C ILE A 95 7.29 -12.99 1.41
N ILE A 96 8.53 -12.59 1.70
CA ILE A 96 9.55 -12.37 0.68
C ILE A 96 9.83 -13.67 -0.07
N THR A 97 9.96 -14.79 0.66
CA THR A 97 10.20 -16.11 0.06
C THR A 97 9.04 -16.55 -0.82
N ALA A 98 7.79 -16.37 -0.37
CA ALA A 98 6.60 -16.69 -1.14
C ALA A 98 6.48 -15.83 -2.41
N GLY A 99 6.76 -14.53 -2.30
CA GLY A 99 6.81 -13.60 -3.43
C GLY A 99 7.85 -14.02 -4.47
N TRP A 100 9.07 -14.33 -4.04
CA TRP A 100 10.15 -14.78 -4.91
C TRP A 100 9.83 -16.11 -5.61
N LEU A 101 9.28 -17.09 -4.89
CA LEU A 101 8.87 -18.37 -5.46
C LEU A 101 7.74 -18.20 -6.50
N THR A 102 6.80 -17.30 -6.25
CA THR A 102 5.69 -17.04 -7.18
C THR A 102 6.18 -16.34 -8.45
N ALA A 103 7.05 -15.33 -8.32
CA ALA A 103 7.68 -14.69 -9.47
C ALA A 103 8.50 -15.67 -10.32
N ARG A 104 9.27 -16.57 -9.66
CA ARG A 104 10.04 -17.61 -10.35
C ARG A 104 9.14 -18.62 -11.07
N LYS A 105 7.98 -18.98 -10.51
CA LYS A 105 7.02 -19.89 -11.16
C LYS A 105 6.35 -19.23 -12.38
N ALA A 106 6.05 -17.93 -12.31
CA ALA A 106 5.46 -17.20 -13.42
C ALA A 106 6.40 -17.15 -14.64
N GLY A 107 7.70 -16.89 -14.44
CA GLY A 107 8.69 -16.89 -15.52
C GLY A 107 8.97 -18.25 -16.18
N ARG A 108 8.47 -19.36 -15.62
CA ARG A 108 8.64 -20.72 -16.18
C ARG A 108 7.47 -21.17 -17.05
N ARG A 109 6.35 -20.45 -17.07
CA ARG A 109 5.16 -20.78 -17.87
C ARG A 109 5.19 -20.19 -19.29
N THR A 110 6.15 -19.31 -19.58
CA THR A 110 6.31 -18.64 -20.88
C THR A 110 7.34 -19.32 -21.81
N SER A 111 7.52 -20.65 -21.72
CA SER A 111 8.20 -21.38 -22.80
C SER A 111 7.15 -21.89 -23.79
N PRO A 112 6.99 -21.28 -24.97
CA PRO A 112 6.17 -21.84 -26.03
C PRO A 112 6.92 -23.03 -26.60
N GLY A 113 6.29 -24.20 -26.54
CA GLY A 113 6.57 -25.34 -27.40
C GLY A 113 5.32 -25.60 -28.22
#